data_AF-A0A7Y2D527-F1
#
_entry.id   AF-A0A7Y2D527-F1
#
_cell.length_a   1.000
_cell.length_b   1.000
_cell.length_c   1.000
_cell.angle_alpha   90.00
_cell.angle_beta   90.00
_cell.angle_gamma   90.00
#
_symmetry.space_group_name_H-M   'P 1'
#
loop_
_entity.id
_entity.type
_entity.pdbx_description
1 polymer ?
#
loop_
_entity_poly.entity_id
_entity_poly.type
_entity_poly.pdbx_seq_one_letter_code
_entity_poly.pdbx_strand_id
1 'polypeptide(L)'
;MEILAAAGMGLGGLVALIGWIWLLVVGFKEGGILWGLVIFFFSGLGGLIFCIVHKKGWGAWIMIVLGGLLASFAMVPMVFSNLERMQ
;
A
#
# COMPACT_ATOMS: atom_id res chain seq x y z
N MET A 1 -3.53 -4.37 23.71
CA MET A 1 -4.09 -4.68 22.37
C MET A 1 -4.11 -3.43 21.48
N GLU A 2 -4.63 -2.29 21.95
CA GLU A 2 -4.74 -1.06 21.14
C GLU A 2 -3.41 -0.52 20.60
N ILE A 3 -2.33 -0.53 21.41
CA ILE A 3 -1.00 -0.03 20.98
C ILE A 3 -0.39 -0.92 19.89
N LEU A 4 -0.59 -2.24 19.99
CA LEU A 4 -0.15 -3.22 18.98
C LEU A 4 -0.91 -3.05 17.67
N ALA A 5 -2.21 -2.79 17.73
CA ALA A 5 -3.05 -2.50 16.57
C ALA A 5 -2.69 -1.16 15.91
N ALA A 6 -2.44 -0.11 16.72
CA ALA A 6 -1.98 1.18 16.23
C ALA A 6 -0.60 1.08 15.55
N ALA A 7 0.33 0.34 16.17
CA ALA A 7 1.64 0.08 15.59
C ALA A 7 1.54 -0.74 14.30
N GLY A 8 0.66 -1.75 14.24
CA GLY A 8 0.43 -2.55 13.04
C GLY A 8 -0.16 -1.74 11.88
N MET A 9 -1.09 -0.83 12.16
CA MET A 9 -1.61 0.10 11.15
C MET A 9 -0.55 1.10 10.68
N GLY A 10 0.23 1.68 11.61
CA GLY A 10 1.29 2.62 11.27
C GLY A 10 2.40 1.98 10.44
N LEU A 11 2.88 0.81 10.84
CA LEU A 11 3.92 0.07 10.13
C LEU A 11 3.42 -0.48 8.80
N GLY A 12 2.22 -1.08 8.76
CA GLY A 12 1.61 -1.56 7.52
C GLY A 12 1.39 -0.42 6.52
N GLY A 13 0.89 0.72 6.98
CA GLY A 13 0.73 1.94 6.19
C GLY A 13 2.07 2.46 5.65
N LEU A 14 3.11 2.52 6.48
CA LEU A 14 4.46 2.92 6.07
C LEU A 14 5.04 1.99 5.00
N VAL A 15 4.90 0.67 5.17
CA VAL A 15 5.36 -0.32 4.17
C VAL A 15 4.62 -0.13 2.85
N ALA A 16 3.31 0.10 2.89
CA ALA A 16 2.53 0.37 1.69
C ALA A 16 2.97 1.68 1.00
N LEU A 17 3.28 2.71 1.77
CA LEU A 17 3.72 4.01 1.28
C LEU A 17 5.11 3.92 0.62
N ILE A 18 6.04 3.20 1.25
CA ILE A 18 7.37 2.90 0.67
C ILE A 18 7.23 2.11 -0.62
N GLY A 19 6.37 1.08 -0.62
CA GLY A 19 6.07 0.30 -1.82
C GLY A 19 5.51 1.18 -2.95
N TRP A 20 4.61 2.11 -2.62
CA TRP A 20 4.02 3.03 -3.60
C TRP A 20 5.05 3.99 -4.19
N ILE A 21 5.86 4.65 -3.35
CA ILE A 21 6.94 5.53 -3.81
C ILE A 21 7.92 4.77 -4.70
N TRP A 22 8.28 3.54 -4.31
CA TRP A 22 9.17 2.71 -5.11
C TRP A 22 8.58 2.40 -6.49
N LEU A 23 7.30 2.04 -6.55
CA LEU A 23 6.59 1.78 -7.80
C LEU A 23 6.53 3.04 -8.68
N LEU A 24 6.38 4.21 -8.06
CA LEU A 24 6.40 5.51 -8.71
C LEU A 24 7.76 5.81 -9.35
N VAL A 25 8.86 5.56 -8.63
CA VAL A 25 10.23 5.72 -9.15
C VAL A 25 10.50 4.77 -10.32
N VAL A 26 10.07 3.50 -10.21
CA VAL A 26 10.20 2.53 -11.30
C VAL A 26 9.33 2.94 -12.49
N GLY A 27 8.14 3.45 -12.23
CA GLY A 27 7.22 4.03 -13.22
C GLY A 27 7.87 5.13 -14.05
N PHE A 28 8.47 6.11 -13.37
CA PHE A 28 9.18 7.20 -14.04
C PHE A 28 10.43 6.74 -14.80
N LYS A 29 11.16 5.74 -14.28
CA LYS A 29 12.38 5.24 -14.91
C LYS A 29 12.14 4.37 -16.14
N GLU A 30 11.15 3.48 -16.12
CA GLU A 30 10.94 2.51 -17.20
C GLU A 30 9.76 2.83 -18.11
N GLY A 31 8.67 3.41 -17.58
CA GLY A 31 7.53 3.84 -18.38
C GLY A 31 7.55 5.32 -18.78
N GLY A 32 8.49 6.09 -18.23
CA GLY A 32 8.54 7.54 -18.44
C GLY A 32 7.48 8.31 -17.65
N ILE A 33 7.32 9.60 -18.01
CA ILE A 33 6.55 10.56 -17.21
C ILE A 33 5.05 10.25 -17.13
N LEU A 34 4.48 9.74 -18.23
CA LEU A 34 3.06 9.39 -18.32
C LEU A 34 2.69 8.27 -17.35
N TRP A 35 3.51 7.21 -17.29
CA TRP A 35 3.27 6.10 -16.36
C TRP A 35 3.47 6.50 -14.90
N GLY A 36 4.48 7.32 -14.60
CA GLY A 36 4.66 7.88 -13.25
C GLY A 36 3.43 8.67 -12.77
N LEU A 37 2.83 9.48 -13.65
CA LEU A 37 1.59 10.21 -13.36
C LEU A 37 0.38 9.28 -13.19
N VAL A 38 0.24 8.26 -14.04
CA VAL A 38 -0.83 7.26 -13.90
C VAL A 38 -0.73 6.52 -12.58
N ILE A 39 0.48 6.13 -12.16
CA ILE A 39 0.72 5.48 -10.87
C ILE A 39 0.49 6.45 -9.70
N PHE A 40 0.74 7.75 -9.88
CA PHE A 40 0.46 8.75 -8.86
C PHE A 40 -1.05 8.93 -8.64
N PHE A 41 -1.85 9.06 -9.71
CA PHE A 41 -3.30 9.27 -9.61
C PHE A 41 -4.09 7.98 -9.35
N PHE A 42 -3.70 6.86 -9.94
CA PHE A 42 -4.42 5.58 -9.86
C PHE A 42 -3.76 4.55 -8.93
N SER A 43 -2.65 4.91 -8.29
CA SER A 43 -1.97 4.19 -7.19
C SER A 43 -1.94 2.66 -7.36
N GLY A 44 -2.91 1.94 -6.78
CA GLY A 44 -2.99 0.48 -6.83
C GLY A 44 -3.31 -0.11 -8.22
N LEU A 45 -4.33 0.43 -8.92
CA LEU A 45 -4.72 -0.06 -10.25
C LEU A 45 -3.72 0.38 -11.31
N GLY A 46 -3.27 1.63 -11.25
CA GLY A 46 -2.24 2.16 -12.15
C GLY A 46 -0.92 1.40 -12.01
N GLY A 47 -0.53 1.07 -10.77
CA GLY A 47 0.65 0.25 -10.49
C GLY A 47 0.51 -1.20 -10.96
N LEU A 48 -0.68 -1.80 -10.87
CA LEU A 48 -0.93 -3.17 -11.35
C LEU A 48 -0.79 -3.24 -12.87
N ILE A 49 -1.43 -2.31 -13.59
CA ILE A 49 -1.38 -2.25 -15.06
C ILE A 49 0.07 -2.02 -15.51
N PHE A 50 0.79 -1.11 -14.85
CA PHE A 50 2.21 -0.90 -15.12
C PHE A 50 3.05 -2.17 -14.94
N CYS A 51 2.83 -2.92 -13.84
CA CYS A 51 3.53 -4.18 -13.59
C CYS A 51 3.25 -5.24 -14.65
N ILE A 52 2.03 -5.28 -15.21
CA ILE A 52 1.66 -6.21 -16.29
C ILE A 52 2.30 -5.78 -17.62
N VAL A 53 2.22 -4.50 -17.96
CA VAL A 53 2.70 -3.95 -19.24
C VAL A 53 4.23 -3.98 -19.35
N HIS A 54 4.93 -3.54 -18.31
CA HIS A 54 6.40 -3.47 -18.31
C HIS A 54 7.07 -4.70 -17.66
N LYS A 55 6.29 -5.65 -17.09
CA LYS A 55 6.80 -6.84 -16.38
C LYS A 55 7.83 -6.52 -15.28
N LYS A 56 7.78 -5.30 -14.75
CA LYS A 56 8.72 -4.73 -13.80
C LYS A 56 7.96 -4.03 -12.67
N GLY A 57 8.58 -3.89 -11.50
CA GLY A 57 7.94 -3.27 -10.34
C GLY A 57 7.04 -4.20 -9.51
N TRP A 58 6.93 -5.49 -9.86
CA TRP A 58 6.17 -6.48 -9.09
C TRP A 58 6.56 -6.54 -7.61
N GLY A 59 7.85 -6.39 -7.29
CA GLY A 59 8.33 -6.34 -5.90
C GLY A 59 7.73 -5.16 -5.13
N ALA A 60 7.70 -3.97 -5.74
CA ALA A 60 7.09 -2.78 -5.14
C ALA A 60 5.57 -2.96 -4.98
N TRP A 61 4.90 -3.56 -5.98
CA TRP A 61 3.46 -3.79 -5.95
C TRP A 61 3.06 -4.79 -4.86
N ILE A 62 3.79 -5.89 -4.73
CA ILE A 62 3.61 -6.89 -3.66
C ILE A 62 3.82 -6.24 -2.30
N MET A 63 4.79 -5.33 -2.16
CA MET A 63 5.01 -4.57 -0.92
C MET A 63 3.83 -3.69 -0.55
N ILE A 64 3.19 -3.03 -1.53
CA ILE A 64 1.95 -2.25 -1.32
C ILE A 64 0.84 -3.15 -0.80
N VAL A 65 0.63 -4.30 -1.44
CA VAL A 65 -0.42 -5.25 -1.07
C VAL A 65 -0.17 -5.85 0.32
N LEU A 66 1.06 -6.25 0.62
CA LEU A 66 1.43 -6.77 1.94
C LEU A 66 1.30 -5.72 3.04
N GLY A 67 1.77 -4.49 2.80
CA GLY A 67 1.61 -3.39 3.74
C GLY A 67 0.15 -3.06 4.00
N GLY A 68 -0.67 -3.03 2.93
CA GLY A 68 -2.11 -2.82 3.01
C GLY A 68 -2.84 -3.93 3.76
N LEU A 69 -2.51 -5.20 3.52
CA LEU A 69 -3.04 -6.33 4.29
C LEU A 69 -2.66 -6.23 5.76
N LEU A 70 -1.41 -5.92 6.06
CA LEU A 70 -0.92 -5.83 7.44
C LEU A 70 -1.61 -4.70 8.21
N ALA A 71 -1.83 -3.55 7.56
CA ALA A 71 -2.62 -2.46 8.12
C ALA A 71 -4.10 -2.86 8.33
N SER A 72 -4.69 -3.59 7.37
CA SER A 72 -6.08 -4.03 7.45
C SER A 72 -6.30 -5.04 8.58
N PHE A 73 -5.43 -6.04 8.70
CA PHE A 73 -5.48 -7.01 9.79
C PHE A 73 -5.25 -6.37 11.17
N ALA A 74 -4.40 -5.35 11.24
CA ALA A 74 -4.19 -4.58 12.47
C ALA A 74 -5.40 -3.71 12.85
N MET A 75 -6.20 -3.28 11.87
CA MET A 75 -7.41 -2.46 12.09
C MET A 75 -8.58 -3.24 12.70
N VAL A 76 -8.77 -4.50 12.30
CA VAL A 76 -9.89 -5.37 12.76
C VAL A 76 -10.04 -5.42 14.29
N PRO A 77 -9.00 -5.72 15.09
CA PRO A 77 -9.14 -5.76 16.55
C PRO A 77 -9.40 -4.39 17.18
N MET A 78 -8.96 -3.30 16.56
CA MET A 78 -9.20 -1.93 17.06
C MET A 78 -10.65 -1.49 16.81
N VAL A 79 -11.25 -1.90 15.70
CA VAL A 79 -12.67 -1.61 15.40
C VAL A 79 -13.59 -2.35 16.38
N PHE A 80 -13.30 -3.62 16.65
CA PHE A 80 -14.06 -4.39 17.65
C PHE A 80 -13.97 -3.79 19.05
N SER A 81 -12.78 -3.40 19.51
CA SER A 81 -12.63 -2.81 20.85
C SER A 81 -13.32 -1.45 21.01
N ASN A 82 -13.45 -0.66 19.94
CA ASN A 82 -14.20 0.60 19.97
C ASN A 82 -15.71 0.39 19.92
N LEU A 83 -16.19 -0.63 19.20
CA LEU A 83 -17.60 -1.03 19.19
C LEU A 83 -18.07 -1.47 20.58
N GLU A 84 -17.26 -2.24 21.31
CA GLU A 84 -17.55 -2.66 22.69
C GLU A 84 -17.61 -1.49 23.68
N ARG A 85 -16.86 -0.40 23.44
CA ARG A 85 -16.91 0.81 24.28
C ARG A 85 -18.14 1.70 24.04
N MET A 86 -18.87 1.47 22.94
CA MET A 86 -20.07 2.24 22.60
C MET A 86 -21.37 1.55 23.01
N GLN A 87 -21.32 0.33 23.56
CA GLN A 87 -22.45 -0.39 24.15
C GLN A 87 -22.43 -0.26 25.68
#